data_AF-A0A315DQD1-F1
#
_entry.id   AF-A0A315DQD1-F1
#
_cell.length_a   1.000
_cell.length_b   1.000
_cell.length_c   1.000
_cell.angle_alpha   90.00
_cell.angle_beta   90.00
_cell.angle_gamma   90.00
#
_symmetry.space_group_name_H-M   'P 1'
#
loop_
_entity.id
_entity.type
_entity.pdbx_description
1 polymer ?
#
loop_
_entity_poly.entity_id
_entity_poly.type
_entity_poly.pdbx_seq_one_letter_code
_entity_poly.pdbx_strand_id
1 'polypeptide(L)' 'MVGTHAGDMMGEIALAIQRGADAVDISKTINPHPTLGESIGTAAEVAHGSCTDLPPSKK' A
#
# COMPACT_ATOMS: atom_id res chain seq x y z
N MET A 1 -9.16 -1.65 5.47
CA MET A 1 -8.31 -1.24 6.61
C MET A 1 -9.09 -1.34 7.90
N VAL A 2 -8.42 -1.68 9.01
CA VAL A 2 -8.98 -1.64 10.37
C VAL A 2 -7.92 -0.99 11.27
N GLY A 3 -8.26 0.08 11.96
CA GLY A 3 -7.33 0.87 12.77
C GLY A 3 -7.78 2.32 12.93
N THR A 4 -7.07 3.10 13.74
CA THR A 4 -7.29 4.55 13.84
C THR A 4 -7.02 5.21 12.50
N HIS A 5 -7.79 6.25 12.15
CA HIS A 5 -7.66 6.99 10.89
C HIS A 5 -7.84 6.18 9.60
N ALA A 6 -8.38 4.95 9.68
CA ALA A 6 -8.59 4.13 8.49
C ALA A 6 -9.48 4.82 7.44
N GLY A 7 -10.52 5.56 7.87
CA GLY A 7 -11.38 6.33 6.97
C GLY A 7 -10.64 7.43 6.21
N ASP A 8 -9.70 8.12 6.87
CA ASP A 8 -8.93 9.22 6.29
C ASP A 8 -7.99 8.74 5.18
N MET A 9 -7.47 7.51 5.32
CA MET A 9 -6.55 6.90 4.37
C MET A 9 -7.26 6.18 3.20
N MET A 10 -8.58 5.94 3.28
CA MET A 10 -9.32 5.27 2.20
C MET A 10 -9.36 6.08 0.88
N GLY A 11 -9.14 7.40 0.95
CA GLY A 11 -9.14 8.26 -0.24
C GLY A 11 -8.07 7.88 -1.26
N GLU A 12 -6.88 7.46 -0.80
CA GLU A 12 -5.79 7.01 -1.67
C GLU A 12 -6.18 5.75 -2.47
N ILE A 13 -6.76 4.75 -1.79
CA ILE A 13 -7.22 3.50 -2.41
C ILE A 13 -8.34 3.78 -3.42
N ALA A 14 -9.29 4.65 -3.07
CA ALA A 14 -10.37 5.04 -3.97
C ALA A 14 -9.84 5.74 -5.23
N LEU A 15 -8.86 6.64 -5.09
CA LEU A 15 -8.21 7.30 -6.22
C LEU A 15 -7.42 6.31 -7.07
N ALA A 16 -6.68 5.38 -6.46
CA ALA A 16 -5.95 4.33 -7.17
C ALA A 16 -6.88 3.49 -8.05
N ILE A 17 -8.02 3.05 -7.51
CA ILE A 17 -9.07 2.34 -8.27
C ILE A 17 -9.62 3.19 -9.41
N GLN A 18 -9.94 4.46 -9.15
CA GLN A 18 -10.47 5.38 -10.16
C GLN A 18 -9.50 5.66 -11.31
N ARG A 19 -8.19 5.57 -11.04
CA ARG A 19 -7.12 5.72 -12.04
C ARG A 19 -6.75 4.41 -12.72
N GLY A 20 -7.30 3.28 -12.28
CA GLY A 20 -6.93 1.96 -12.79
C GLY A 20 -5.48 1.59 -12.46
N ALA A 21 -4.94 2.11 -11.36
CA ALA A 21 -3.57 1.84 -10.92
C ALA A 21 -3.40 0.37 -10.54
N ASP A 22 -2.28 -0.22 -10.93
CA ASP A 22 -1.92 -1.58 -10.55
C ASP A 22 -1.05 -1.60 -9.27
N ALA A 23 -0.65 -2.80 -8.85
CA ALA A 23 0.20 -2.96 -7.66
C ALA A 23 1.57 -2.30 -7.81
N VAL A 24 2.12 -2.21 -9.03
CA VAL A 24 3.42 -1.59 -9.29
C VAL A 24 3.33 -0.08 -9.16
N ASP A 25 2.24 0.53 -9.66
CA ASP A 25 1.98 1.96 -9.53
C ASP A 25 1.92 2.38 -8.05
N ILE A 26 1.18 1.63 -7.25
CA ILE A 26 1.02 1.91 -5.81
C ILE A 26 2.31 1.61 -5.06
N SER A 27 2.97 0.47 -5.32
CA SER A 27 4.19 0.07 -4.60
C SER A 27 5.36 1.01 -4.85
N LYS A 28 5.42 1.64 -6.03
CA LYS A 28 6.48 2.60 -6.37
C LYS A 28 6.17 4.03 -5.93
N THR A 29 4.99 4.28 -5.37
CA THR A 29 4.68 5.55 -4.74
C THR A 29 5.44 5.62 -3.40
N ILE A 30 6.23 6.66 -3.20
CA ILE A 30 7.03 6.82 -1.99
C ILE A 30 6.14 7.41 -0.89
N ASN A 31 5.66 6.57 0.02
CA ASN A 31 4.92 7.01 1.19
C ASN A 31 5.87 7.57 2.27
N PRO A 32 5.47 8.62 3.02
CA PRO A 32 6.25 9.12 4.15
C PRO A 32 6.37 8.09 5.28
N HIS A 33 7.58 7.95 5.84
CA HIS A 33 7.88 7.08 6.97
C HIS A 33 8.17 7.90 8.25
N PRO A 34 7.73 7.48 9.46
CA PRO A 34 6.81 6.37 9.76
C PRO A 34 5.35 6.84 9.80
N THR A 35 4.45 6.22 9.04
CA THR A 35 3.02 6.57 9.01
C THR A 35 2.11 5.36 8.84
N LEU A 36 0.86 5.45 9.30
CA LEU A 36 -0.12 4.39 9.01
C LEU A 36 -0.44 4.29 7.50
N GLY A 37 -0.33 5.40 6.77
CA GLY A 37 -0.59 5.46 5.33
C GLY A 37 0.40 4.66 4.49
N GLU A 38 1.65 4.52 4.96
CA GLU A 38 2.68 3.74 4.26
C GLU A 38 2.28 2.26 4.10
N SER A 39 1.39 1.76 4.95
CA SER A 39 0.84 0.40 4.85
C SER A 39 0.12 0.13 3.53
N ILE A 40 -0.38 1.15 2.82
CA ILE A 40 -0.98 1.01 1.49
C ILE A 40 0.10 0.64 0.46
N GLY A 41 1.22 1.37 0.46
CA GLY A 41 2.40 1.09 -0.36
C GLY A 41 3.02 -0.27 -0.03
N THR A 42 3.24 -0.55 1.26
CA THR A 42 3.76 -1.86 1.72
C THR A 42 2.84 -3.01 1.30
N ALA A 43 1.51 -2.87 1.39
CA ALA A 43 0.58 -3.90 0.93
C ALA A 43 0.67 -4.14 -0.58
N ALA A 44 0.89 -3.10 -1.38
CA ALA A 44 1.13 -3.22 -2.81
C ALA A 44 2.47 -3.91 -3.11
N GLU A 45 3.54 -3.59 -2.37
CA GLU A 45 4.82 -4.29 -2.47
C GLU A 45 4.71 -5.78 -2.10
N VAL A 46 3.85 -6.14 -1.14
CA VAL A 46 3.58 -7.55 -0.80
C VAL A 46 2.90 -8.26 -1.96
N ALA A 47 1.91 -7.62 -2.60
CA ALA A 47 1.23 -8.18 -3.77
C ALA A 47 2.17 -8.33 -4.97
N HIS A 48 3.08 -7.37 -5.16
CA HIS A 48 4.12 -7.41 -6.19
C HIS A 48 5.26 -8.39 -5.86
N GLY A 49 5.43 -8.76 -4.58
CA GLY A 49 6.50 -9.65 -4.10
C GLY A 49 7.85 -8.96 -3.89
N SER A 50 7.86 -7.63 -3.77
CA SER A 50 9.08 -6.82 -3.52
C SER A 50 9.20 -6.29 -2.09
N CYS A 51 8.19 -6.50 -1.24
CA CYS A 51 8.20 -6.03 0.15
C CYS A 51 9.34 -6.67 0.95
N THR A 52 10.19 -5.85 1.57
CA THR A 52 11.30 -6.31 2.41
C THR A 52 11.01 -6.24 3.91
N ASP A 53 9.93 -5.57 4.31
CA ASP A 53 9.55 -5.37 5.72
C ASP A 53 8.81 -6.58 6.32
N LEU A 54 8.40 -7.53 5.47
CA LEU A 54 7.74 -8.77 5.85
C LEU A 54 8.59 -9.97 5.41
N PRO A 55 8.38 -11.16 6.01
CA PRO A 55 8.99 -12.38 5.54
C PRO A 55 8.68 -12.64 4.06
N PRO A 56 9.60 -13.28 3.31
CA PRO A 56 9.38 -13.58 1.90
C PRO A 56 8.12 -14.45 1.72
N SER A 57 7.32 -14.12 0.71
CA SER A 57 6.13 -14.90 0.37
C SER A 57 6.51 -16.35 0.04
N LYS A 58 5.74 -17.30 0.59
CA LYS A 58 5.94 -18.73 0.29
C LYS A 58 5.46 -19.00 -1.14
N LYS A 59 6.33 -19.61 -1.95
CA LYS A 59 5.97 -20.14 -3.27
C LYS A 59 4.97 -21.29 -3.16
#